data_AF-A0ABD1RJL1-F1
#
_entry.id   AF-A0ABD1RJL1-F1
#
_cell.length_a   1.000
_cell.length_b   1.000
_cell.length_c   1.000
_cell.angle_alpha   90.00
_cell.angle_beta   90.00
_cell.angle_gamma   90.00
#
_symmetry.space_group_name_H-M   'P 1'
#
loop_
_entity.id
_entity.type
_entity.pdbx_description
1 polymer ?
#
loop_
_entity_poly.entity_id
_entity_poly.type
_entity_poly.pdbx_seq_one_letter_code
_entity_poly.pdbx_strand_id
1 'polypeptide(L)'
;MPSNHNSIKTRFTYRFARSLKKLNKNRPASQSMKETYRRYHMIRVASYASMASAVGPKRAWSRAVLWKIRNRTLHRTLMKKSRIHALRTRKVSGNPNDLRKLVPGGEANAGNKKTAK
;
A
#
# COMPACT_ATOMS: atom_id res chain seq x y z
N MET A 1 42.76 9.38 -8.26
CA MET A 1 42.29 10.23 -9.38
C MET A 1 40.92 10.78 -9.04
N PRO A 2 40.71 12.10 -8.96
CA PRO A 2 39.45 12.67 -8.47
C PRO A 2 38.40 12.58 -9.58
N SER A 3 37.44 11.67 -9.42
CA SER A 3 36.25 11.58 -10.26
C SER A 3 35.43 12.87 -10.09
N ASN A 4 35.21 13.61 -11.17
CA ASN A 4 34.34 14.78 -11.16
C ASN A 4 32.87 14.31 -11.04
N HIS A 5 32.40 14.21 -9.80
CA HIS A 5 31.10 13.63 -9.43
C HIS A 5 29.89 14.46 -9.89
N ASN A 6 30.09 15.65 -10.45
CA ASN A 6 29.02 16.61 -10.79
C ASN A 6 28.79 16.84 -12.29
N SER A 7 29.40 16.03 -13.16
CA SER A 7 29.08 16.11 -14.59
C SER A 7 27.65 15.61 -14.87
N ILE A 8 26.92 16.35 -15.72
CA ILE A 8 25.57 16.00 -16.19
C ILE A 8 25.54 14.58 -16.76
N LYS A 9 26.62 14.17 -17.45
CA LYS A 9 26.77 12.82 -18.02
C LYS A 9 26.72 11.76 -16.92
N THR A 10 27.41 11.95 -15.81
CA THR A 10 27.44 11.01 -14.68
C THR A 10 26.07 10.88 -14.01
N ARG A 11 25.32 11.99 -13.90
CA ARG A 11 23.96 11.97 -13.35
C ARG A 11 22.98 11.25 -14.27
N PHE A 12 23.10 11.46 -15.58
CA PHE A 12 22.27 10.78 -16.58
C PHE A 12 22.56 9.27 -16.59
N THR A 13 23.83 8.86 -16.67
CA THR A 13 24.20 7.44 -16.67
C THR A 13 23.79 6.74 -15.37
N TYR A 14 23.97 7.39 -14.22
CA TYR A 14 23.49 6.86 -12.95
C TYR A 14 21.97 6.68 -12.94
N ARG A 15 21.21 7.68 -13.39
CA ARG A 15 19.75 7.59 -13.47
C ARG A 15 19.31 6.49 -14.44
N PHE A 16 19.96 6.40 -15.59
CA PHE A 16 19.69 5.39 -16.61
C PHE A 16 19.96 3.97 -16.07
N ALA A 17 21.15 3.74 -15.51
CA ALA A 17 21.51 2.47 -14.88
C ALA A 17 20.59 2.11 -13.71
N ARG A 18 20.20 3.10 -12.89
CA ARG A 18 19.23 2.91 -11.80
C ARG A 18 17.85 2.54 -12.33
N SER A 19 17.42 3.11 -13.44
CA SER A 19 16.15 2.75 -14.11
C SER A 19 16.20 1.32 -14.65
N LEU A 20 17.28 0.94 -15.32
CA LEU A 20 17.48 -0.44 -15.79
C LEU A 20 17.47 -1.45 -14.63
N LYS A 21 18.17 -1.14 -13.53
CA LYS A 21 18.17 -1.98 -12.33
C LYS A 21 16.78 -2.13 -11.72
N LYS A 22 15.97 -1.07 -11.69
CA LYS A 22 14.56 -1.14 -11.24
C LYS A 22 13.71 -1.99 -12.16
N LEU A 23 13.89 -1.86 -13.48
CA LEU A 23 13.16 -2.65 -14.47
C LEU A 23 13.46 -4.14 -14.30
N ASN A 24 14.73 -4.49 -14.12
CA ASN A 24 15.16 -5.87 -13.92
C ASN A 24 14.66 -6.45 -12.59
N LYS A 25 14.59 -5.62 -11.54
CA LYS A 25 14.06 -6.03 -10.22
C LYS A 25 12.55 -6.29 -10.23
N ASN A 26 11.82 -5.61 -11.10
CA ASN A 26 10.37 -5.78 -11.28
C ASN A 26 10.01 -6.72 -12.43
N ARG A 27 11.00 -7.24 -13.16
CA ARG A 27 10.79 -8.27 -14.17
C ARG A 27 10.49 -9.57 -13.41
N PRO A 28 9.26 -10.09 -13.42
CA PRO A 28 9.00 -11.36 -12.76
C PRO A 28 9.78 -12.42 -13.54
N ALA A 29 10.85 -12.95 -12.93
CA ALA A 29 11.66 -14.04 -13.49
C ALA A 29 10.81 -15.30 -13.79
N SER A 30 9.65 -15.39 -13.15
CA SER A 30 8.56 -16.30 -13.45
C SER A 30 7.26 -15.55 -13.16
N GLN A 31 6.37 -15.44 -14.15
CA GLN A 31 5.01 -14.97 -13.88
C GLN A 31 4.37 -16.03 -12.98
N SER A 32 4.31 -15.75 -11.68
CA SER A 32 3.61 -16.60 -10.71
C SER A 32 2.22 -16.91 -11.26
N MET A 33 1.79 -18.18 -11.22
CA MET A 33 0.46 -18.60 -11.67
C MET A 33 -0.66 -17.71 -11.12
N LYS A 34 -0.47 -17.17 -9.90
CA LYS A 34 -1.37 -16.21 -9.25
C LYS A 34 -1.53 -14.91 -10.03
N GLU A 35 -0.47 -14.40 -10.64
CA GLU A 35 -0.48 -13.17 -11.43
C GLU A 35 -1.15 -13.40 -12.79
N THR A 36 -0.86 -14.52 -13.44
CA THR A 36 -1.53 -14.93 -14.69
C THR A 36 -3.03 -15.11 -14.47
N TYR A 37 -3.43 -15.81 -13.41
CA TYR A 37 -4.84 -15.97 -13.03
C TYR A 37 -5.53 -14.63 -12.77
N ARG A 38 -4.84 -13.69 -12.09
CA ARG A 38 -5.36 -12.34 -11.87
C ARG A 38 -5.61 -11.60 -13.18
N ARG A 39 -4.65 -11.62 -14.11
CA ARG A 39 -4.81 -10.98 -15.42
C ARG A 39 -5.96 -11.59 -16.21
N TYR A 40 -6.01 -12.91 -16.30
CA TYR A 40 -7.13 -13.62 -16.93
C TYR A 40 -8.47 -13.21 -16.33
N HIS A 41 -8.56 -13.17 -14.99
CA HIS A 41 -9.78 -12.74 -14.31
C HIS A 41 -10.17 -11.29 -14.63
N MET A 42 -9.19 -10.37 -14.69
CA MET A 42 -9.44 -8.97 -15.07
C MET A 42 -9.94 -8.85 -16.50
N ILE A 43 -9.30 -9.55 -17.45
CA ILE A 43 -9.72 -9.57 -18.86
C ILE A 43 -11.15 -10.08 -18.95
N ARG A 44 -11.45 -11.23 -18.32
CA ARG A 44 -12.78 -11.82 -18.32
C ARG A 44 -13.86 -10.87 -17.75
N VAL A 45 -13.55 -10.18 -16.67
CA VAL A 45 -14.48 -9.19 -16.07
C VAL A 45 -14.69 -8.00 -17.01
N ALA A 46 -13.63 -7.49 -17.66
CA ALA A 46 -13.73 -6.40 -18.61
C ALA A 46 -14.56 -6.79 -19.85
N SER A 47 -14.36 -8.00 -20.36
CA SER A 47 -15.17 -8.55 -21.47
C SER A 47 -16.65 -8.60 -21.10
N TYR A 48 -17.00 -9.16 -19.93
CA TYR A 48 -18.39 -9.19 -19.47
C TYR A 48 -18.99 -7.80 -19.27
N ALA A 49 -18.21 -6.84 -18.74
CA ALA A 49 -18.65 -5.45 -18.61
C ALA A 49 -18.93 -4.81 -19.97
N SER A 50 -18.06 -5.03 -20.95
CA SER A 50 -18.23 -4.53 -22.32
C SER A 50 -19.48 -5.10 -22.97
N MET A 51 -19.65 -6.43 -22.92
CA MET A 51 -20.85 -7.11 -23.44
C MET A 51 -22.13 -6.61 -22.78
N ALA A 52 -22.13 -6.49 -21.44
CA ALA A 52 -23.28 -5.98 -20.70
C ALA A 52 -23.61 -4.53 -21.09
N SER A 53 -22.58 -3.70 -21.26
CA SER A 53 -22.74 -2.29 -21.65
C SER A 53 -23.31 -2.16 -23.06
N ALA A 54 -22.84 -2.97 -24.02
CA ALA A 54 -23.31 -2.98 -25.40
C ALA A 54 -24.79 -3.39 -25.51
N VAL A 55 -25.23 -4.39 -24.73
CA VAL A 55 -26.63 -4.87 -24.72
C VAL A 55 -27.57 -3.89 -24.02
N GLY A 56 -27.03 -2.99 -23.19
CA GLY A 56 -27.77 -1.92 -22.53
C GLY A 56 -28.60 -2.38 -21.32
N PRO A 57 -29.21 -1.40 -20.60
CA PRO A 57 -29.85 -1.62 -19.30
C PRO A 57 -31.19 -2.36 -19.36
N LYS A 58 -31.72 -2.63 -20.56
CA LYS A 58 -33.02 -3.31 -20.74
C LYS A 58 -32.97 -4.79 -20.36
N ARG A 59 -31.78 -5.40 -20.31
CA ARG A 59 -31.63 -6.81 -19.93
C ARG A 59 -31.22 -6.98 -18.47
N ALA A 60 -32.01 -7.77 -17.73
CA ALA A 60 -31.78 -8.05 -16.31
C ALA A 60 -30.36 -8.58 -16.02
N TRP A 61 -29.85 -9.48 -16.88
CA TRP A 61 -28.49 -10.01 -16.74
C TRP A 61 -27.41 -8.93 -16.88
N SER A 62 -27.54 -8.01 -17.85
CA SER A 62 -26.59 -6.89 -18.02
C SER A 62 -26.54 -6.02 -16.76
N ARG A 63 -27.72 -5.65 -16.23
CA ARG A 63 -27.82 -4.88 -14.99
C ARG A 63 -27.14 -5.60 -13.82
N ALA A 64 -27.42 -6.89 -13.65
CA ALA A 64 -26.83 -7.69 -12.58
C ALA A 64 -25.30 -7.79 -12.70
N VAL A 65 -24.77 -7.99 -13.91
CA VAL A 65 -23.33 -8.03 -14.17
C VAL A 65 -22.67 -6.69 -13.83
N LEU A 66 -23.19 -5.58 -14.35
CA LEU A 66 -22.65 -4.25 -14.09
C LEU A 66 -22.73 -3.89 -12.60
N TRP A 67 -23.84 -4.22 -11.94
CA TRP A 67 -24.01 -3.98 -10.51
C TRP A 67 -23.01 -4.79 -9.68
N LYS A 68 -22.81 -6.08 -10.00
CA LYS A 68 -21.81 -6.92 -9.34
C LYS A 68 -20.39 -6.37 -9.50
N ILE A 69 -20.04 -5.88 -10.69
CA ILE A 69 -18.73 -5.30 -10.97
C ILE A 69 -18.54 -4.00 -10.20
N ARG A 70 -19.53 -3.10 -10.20
CA ARG A 70 -19.50 -1.84 -9.44
C ARG A 70 -19.36 -2.07 -7.94
N ASN A 71 -20.17 -2.96 -7.37
CA ASN A 71 -20.14 -3.26 -5.93
C ASN A 71 -18.79 -3.86 -5.50
N ARG A 72 -18.17 -4.71 -6.33
CA ARG A 72 -16.81 -5.22 -6.06
C ARG A 72 -15.76 -4.11 -6.04
N THR A 73 -15.85 -3.14 -6.95
CA THR A 73 -14.93 -2.00 -7.00
C THR A 73 -15.11 -1.11 -5.78
N LEU A 74 -16.36 -0.77 -5.43
CA LEU A 74 -16.68 0.02 -4.24
C LEU A 74 -16.20 -0.66 -2.94
N HIS A 75 -16.44 -1.96 -2.78
CA HIS A 75 -15.98 -2.67 -1.60
C HIS A 75 -14.44 -2.67 -1.50
N ARG A 76 -13.74 -2.81 -2.64
CA ARG A 76 -12.28 -2.72 -2.67
C ARG A 76 -11.75 -1.32 -2.35
N THR A 77 -12.39 -0.26 -2.83
CA THR A 77 -11.97 1.12 -2.55
C THR A 77 -12.21 1.46 -1.08
N LEU A 78 -13.35 1.08 -0.50
CA LEU A 78 -13.64 1.24 0.93
C LEU A 78 -12.62 0.50 1.80
N MET A 79 -12.29 -0.75 1.48
CA MET A 79 -11.27 -1.53 2.21
C MET A 79 -9.84 -0.99 2.05
N LYS A 80 -9.55 -0.25 0.98
CA LYS A 80 -8.28 0.49 0.85
C LYS A 80 -8.29 1.74 1.72
N LYS A 81 -9.39 2.48 1.73
CA LYS A 81 -9.56 3.70 2.54
C LYS A 81 -9.48 3.38 4.03
N SER A 82 -10.13 2.32 4.50
CA SER A 82 -10.05 1.87 5.90
C SER A 82 -8.63 1.51 6.32
N ARG A 83 -7.88 0.79 5.48
CA ARG A 83 -6.46 0.48 5.73
C ARG A 83 -5.57 1.72 5.81
N ILE A 84 -5.79 2.71 4.93
CA ILE A 84 -5.06 3.98 4.97
C ILE A 84 -5.37 4.73 6.27
N HIS A 85 -6.64 4.78 6.68
CA HIS A 85 -7.02 5.37 7.96
C HIS A 85 -6.39 4.65 9.16
N ALA A 86 -6.40 3.30 9.18
CA ALA A 86 -5.77 2.51 10.24
C ALA A 86 -4.25 2.71 10.33
N LEU A 87 -3.56 2.87 9.19
CA LEU A 87 -2.14 3.21 9.16
C LEU A 87 -1.89 4.63 9.68
N ARG A 88 -2.78 5.56 9.39
CA ARG A 88 -2.69 6.96 9.85
C ARG A 88 -2.94 7.07 11.36
N THR A 89 -3.91 6.34 11.91
CA THR A 89 -4.16 6.32 13.36
C THR A 89 -3.01 5.68 14.13
N ARG A 90 -2.43 4.57 13.61
CA ARG A 90 -1.24 3.94 14.21
C ARG A 90 0.00 4.85 14.21
N LYS A 91 0.10 5.78 13.26
CA LYS A 91 1.18 6.78 13.23
C LYS A 91 0.96 7.93 14.22
N VAL A 92 -0.30 8.20 14.59
CA VAL A 92 -0.67 9.24 15.56
C VAL A 92 -0.67 8.72 17.00
N SER A 93 -0.86 7.41 17.22
CA SER A 93 -0.60 6.77 18.52
C SER A 93 0.90 6.67 18.77
N GLY A 94 1.52 7.81 19.07
CA GLY A 94 2.87 7.91 19.61
C GLY A 94 3.02 7.06 20.87
N ASN A 95 4.28 6.76 21.16
CA ASN A 95 4.79 5.90 22.23
C ASN A 95 3.87 5.88 23.47
N PRO A 96 3.47 4.72 24.02
CA PRO A 96 2.67 4.65 25.27
C PRO A 96 3.36 5.33 26.47
N ASN A 97 4.66 5.62 26.36
CA ASN A 97 5.43 6.40 27.33
C ASN A 97 5.17 7.92 27.26
N ASP A 98 4.63 8.45 26.16
CA ASP A 98 4.25 9.87 26.07
C ASP A 98 2.96 10.17 26.86
N LEU A 99 2.14 9.15 27.14
CA LEU A 99 1.00 9.25 28.06
C LEU A 99 1.45 9.47 29.51
N ARG A 100 2.63 8.96 29.89
CA ARG A 100 3.20 9.13 31.25
C ARG A 100 3.71 10.55 31.50
N LYS A 101 3.95 11.33 30.44
CA LYS A 101 4.32 12.75 30.54
C LYS A 101 3.12 13.68 30.71
N LEU A 102 1.90 13.17 30.54
CA LEU A 102 0.65 13.93 30.66
C LEU A 102 0.04 13.86 32.07
N VAL A 103 0.59 13.03 32.96
CA VAL A 103 0.15 12.93 34.36
C VAL A 103 1.27 13.47 35.27
N PRO A 104 1.11 14.65 35.88
CA PRO A 104 2.04 15.15 36.88
C PRO A 104 2.01 14.22 38.10
N GLY A 105 3.14 13.56 38.43
CA GLY A 105 3.28 12.82 39.70
C GLY A 105 3.92 11.41 39.66
N GLY A 106 4.49 10.97 38.53
CA GLY A 106 4.97 9.58 38.37
C GLY A 106 6.41 9.25 38.79
N GLU A 107 7.13 10.11 39.51
CA GLU A 107 8.59 9.94 39.74
C GLU A 107 9.01 9.65 41.19
N ALA A 108 8.08 9.55 42.14
CA ALA A 108 8.43 9.35 43.54
C ALA A 108 8.25 7.88 43.96
N ASN A 109 9.23 7.02 43.66
CA ASN A 109 9.51 5.79 44.45
C ASN A 109 10.86 5.17 44.07
N ALA A 110 11.94 5.90 44.34
CA ALA A 110 13.29 5.35 44.46
C ALA A 110 13.81 5.63 45.88
N GLY A 111 13.12 5.05 46.88
CA GLY A 111 13.39 5.21 48.31
C GLY A 111 14.29 4.09 48.85
N ASN A 112 15.59 4.39 48.83
CA ASN A 112 16.72 3.71 49.46
C ASN A 112 16.42 3.08 50.84
N LYS A 113 16.54 1.75 51.00
CA LYS A 113 16.60 1.08 52.32
C LYS A 113 18.05 1.05 52.79
N LYS A 114 18.48 2.07 53.54
CA LYS A 114 19.71 2.03 54.32
C LYS A 114 19.46 1.40 55.69
N THR A 115 20.35 0.47 56.00
CA THR A 115 20.68 -0.17 57.28
C THR A 115 20.66 0.77 58.49
N ALA A 116 20.10 0.31 59.61
CA ALA A 116 20.42 0.81 60.95
C ALA A 116 20.51 -0.37 61.93
N LYS A 117 21.49 -0.20 62.82
CA LYS A 117 22.11 -1.11 63.80
C LYS A 117 21.15 -1.81 64.76
#